data_AF-E5DU66-F1
#
_entry.id   AF-E5DU66-F1
#
_cell.length_a   1.000
_cell.length_b   1.000
_cell.length_c   1.000
_cell.angle_alpha   90.00
_cell.angle_beta   90.00
_cell.angle_gamma   90.00
#
_symmetry.space_group_name_H-M   'P 1'
#
loop_
_entity.id
_entity.type
_entity.pdbx_description
1 polymer ?
#
loop_
_entity_poly.entity_id
_entity_poly.type
_entity_poly.pdbx_seq_one_letter_code
_entity_poly.pdbx_strand_id
1 'polypeptide(L)' 'ISALAAVHLLFLHETGSNNPSGITSDSDKIPFHPYYTIKDILGLLVLILTLMLLVLFSPDLLGDPDK' A
#
# COMPACT_ATOMS: atom_id res chain seq x y z
N ILE A 1 -10.07 -3.69 13.95
CA ILE A 1 -9.47 -3.13 12.72
C ILE A 1 -8.95 -4.25 11.81
N SER A 2 -8.05 -5.12 12.27
CA SER A 2 -7.49 -6.22 11.45
C SER A 2 -8.55 -7.18 10.89
N ALA A 3 -9.60 -7.51 11.65
CA ALA A 3 -10.70 -8.35 11.16
C ALA A 3 -11.47 -7.70 9.99
N LEU A 4 -11.72 -6.39 10.05
CA LEU A 4 -12.38 -5.67 8.97
C LEU A 4 -11.49 -5.59 7.72
N ALA A 5 -10.17 -5.42 7.89
CA ALA A 5 -9.21 -5.45 6.78
C ALA A 5 -9.19 -6.82 6.10
N ALA A 6 -9.25 -7.93 6.85
CA ALA A 6 -9.35 -9.27 6.27
C ALA A 6 -10.66 -9.46 5.47
N VAL A 7 -11.81 -9.05 6.03
CA VAL A 7 -13.11 -9.11 5.32
C VAL A 7 -13.09 -8.25 4.05
N HIS A 8 -12.47 -7.06 4.11
CA HIS A 8 -12.31 -6.20 2.94
C HIS A 8 -11.48 -6.88 1.84
N LEU A 9 -10.35 -7.49 2.20
CA LEU A 9 -9.50 -8.21 1.24
C LEU A 9 -10.19 -9.45 0.67
N LEU A 10 -11.06 -10.13 1.43
CA LEU A 10 -11.86 -11.24 0.91
C LEU A 10 -12.81 -10.78 -0.21
N PHE A 11 -13.55 -9.69 -0.01
CA PHE A 11 -14.43 -9.17 -1.07
C PHE A 11 -13.66 -8.61 -2.27
N LEU A 12 -12.47 -8.04 -2.05
CA LEU A 12 -11.57 -7.64 -3.13
C LEU A 12 -11.06 -8.86 -3.90
N HIS A 13 -10.79 -9.97 -3.24
CA HIS A 13 -10.33 -11.20 -3.89
C HIS A 13 -11.38 -11.80 -4.83
N GLU A 14 -12.67 -11.73 -4.46
CA GLU A 14 -13.77 -12.22 -5.30
C GLU A 14 -13.94 -11.42 -6.61
N THR A 15 -13.65 -10.12 -6.58
CA THR A 15 -13.85 -9.21 -7.74
C THR A 15 -12.56 -8.91 -8.51
N GLY A 16 -11.41 -9.03 -7.86
CA GLY A 16 -10.12 -8.56 -8.36
C GLY A 16 -9.95 -7.05 -8.25
N SER A 17 -8.72 -6.58 -8.46
CA SER A 17 -8.42 -5.14 -8.50
C SER A 17 -8.93 -4.51 -9.80
N ASN A 18 -9.41 -3.27 -9.70
CA ASN A 18 -9.66 -2.46 -10.89
C ASN A 18 -8.34 -1.93 -11.50
N ASN A 19 -8.40 -1.35 -12.70
CA ASN A 19 -7.26 -0.76 -13.40
C ASN A 19 -7.54 0.71 -13.78
N PRO A 20 -6.50 1.51 -14.11
CA PRO A 20 -6.65 2.93 -14.41
C PRO A 20 -7.63 3.26 -15.55
N SER A 21 -7.76 2.37 -16.53
CA SER A 21 -8.70 2.53 -17.65
C SER A 21 -10.15 2.20 -17.27
N GLY A 22 -10.40 1.55 -16.14
CA GLY A 22 -11.74 1.19 -15.67
C GLY A 22 -12.48 0.16 -16.54
N ILE A 23 -11.79 -0.48 -17.49
CA ILE A 23 -12.33 -1.54 -18.35
C ILE A 23 -11.98 -2.92 -17.79
N THR A 24 -12.55 -3.99 -18.35
CA THR A 24 -12.23 -5.35 -17.89
C THR A 24 -10.76 -5.68 -18.17
N SER A 25 -10.08 -6.28 -17.20
CA SER A 25 -8.65 -6.64 -17.30
C SER A 25 -8.41 -8.14 -17.48
N ASP A 26 -9.47 -8.95 -17.62
CA ASP A 26 -9.37 -10.41 -17.65
C ASP A 26 -8.46 -10.94 -18.77
N SER A 27 -8.36 -10.21 -19.88
CA SER A 27 -7.49 -10.57 -21.01
C SER A 27 -6.00 -10.29 -20.79
N ASP A 28 -5.63 -9.49 -19.78
CA ASP A 28 -4.26 -9.02 -19.55
C ASP A 28 -3.85 -9.14 -18.08
N LYS A 29 -4.27 -10.24 -17.42
CA LYS A 29 -3.86 -10.52 -16.04
C LYS A 29 -2.44 -11.09 -16.00
N ILE A 30 -1.60 -10.47 -15.17
CA ILE A 30 -0.30 -11.00 -14.76
C ILE A 30 -0.37 -11.56 -13.34
N PRO A 31 0.45 -12.57 -12.98
CA PRO A 31 0.46 -13.11 -11.63
C PRO A 31 0.93 -12.08 -10.60
N PHE A 32 0.49 -12.21 -9.34
CA PHE A 32 0.89 -11.30 -8.26
C PHE A 32 2.41 -11.34 -8.01
N HIS A 33 2.96 -12.54 -7.87
CA HIS A 33 4.41 -12.76 -7.78
C HIS A 33 4.98 -13.08 -9.18
N PRO A 34 6.11 -12.46 -9.60
CA PRO A 34 6.96 -11.56 -8.83
C PRO A 34 6.59 -10.07 -8.93
N TYR A 35 5.67 -9.72 -9.84
CA TYR A 35 5.47 -8.35 -10.32
C TYR A 35 5.03 -7.38 -9.23
N TYR A 36 3.89 -7.63 -8.60
CA TYR A 36 3.37 -6.76 -7.55
C TYR A 36 4.12 -6.95 -6.24
N THR A 37 4.67 -8.14 -5.97
CA THR A 37 5.52 -8.37 -4.79
C THR A 37 6.74 -7.44 -4.77
N ILE A 38 7.47 -7.32 -5.87
CA ILE A 38 8.65 -6.44 -5.94
C ILE A 38 8.22 -4.96 -5.89
N LYS A 39 7.13 -4.59 -6.57
CA LYS A 39 6.57 -3.23 -6.53
C LYS A 39 6.20 -2.81 -5.11
N ASP A 40 5.57 -3.69 -4.35
CA ASP A 40 5.15 -3.43 -2.97
C ASP A 40 6.36 -3.35 -2.03
N ILE A 41 7.38 -4.18 -2.21
CA ILE A 41 8.64 -4.07 -1.45
C ILE A 41 9.31 -2.72 -1.70
N LEU A 42 9.37 -2.25 -2.95
CA LEU A 42 9.90 -0.92 -3.25
C LEU A 42 9.09 0.18 -2.54
N GLY A 43 7.76 0.09 -2.58
CA GLY A 43 6.88 1.00 -1.86
C GLY A 43 7.11 1.00 -0.34
N LEU A 44 7.28 -0.18 0.25
CA LEU A 44 7.60 -0.35 1.67
C LEU A 44 8.95 0.28 2.03
N LEU A 45 9.97 0.11 1.19
CA LEU A 45 11.28 0.75 1.40
C LEU A 45 11.19 2.28 1.39
N VAL A 46 10.39 2.86 0.48
CA VAL A 46 10.16 4.31 0.44
C VAL A 46 9.39 4.78 1.68
N LEU A 47 8.38 4.03 2.13
CA LEU A 47 7.64 4.32 3.36
C LEU A 47 8.57 4.32 4.58
N ILE A 48 9.39 3.28 4.74
CA ILE A 48 10.34 3.16 5.84
C ILE A 48 11.37 4.28 5.77
N LEU A 49 11.93 4.57 4.59
CA LEU A 49 12.87 5.68 4.42
C LEU A 49 12.26 7.01 4.88
N THR A 50 11.04 7.30 4.44
CA THR A 50 10.35 8.55 4.79
C THR A 50 10.08 8.63 6.29
N LEU A 51 9.65 7.53 6.91
CA LEU A 51 9.44 7.44 8.34
C LEU A 51 10.75 7.65 9.12
N MET A 52 11.84 7.02 8.66
CA MET A 52 13.16 7.17 9.28
C MET A 52 13.68 8.60 9.17
N LEU A 53 13.47 9.27 8.03
CA LEU A 53 13.83 10.68 7.87
C LEU A 53 13.09 11.55 8.89
N LEU A 54 11.79 11.32 9.06
CA LEU A 54 10.98 12.04 10.04
C LEU A 54 11.48 11.78 11.47
N VAL A 55 11.58 10.52 11.87
CA VAL A 55 11.92 10.14 13.25
C VAL A 55 13.34 10.54 13.64
N LEU A 56 14.32 10.42 12.73
CA LEU A 56 15.72 10.67 13.06
C LEU A 56 16.14 12.14 12.91
N PHE A 57 15.57 12.89 11.96
CA PHE A 57 16.01 14.25 11.68
C PHE A 57 15.00 15.33 12.07
N SER A 58 13.71 15.01 12.18
CA SER A 58 12.67 16.00 12.48
C SER A 58 11.49 15.39 13.27
N PRO A 59 11.76 14.81 14.45
CA PRO A 59 10.76 14.01 15.18
C PRO A 59 9.50 14.78 15.56
N ASP A 60 9.64 16.08 15.86
CA ASP A 60 8.53 16.94 16.30
C ASP A 60 7.86 17.71 15.15
N LEU A 61 8.27 17.48 13.89
CA LEU A 61 7.77 18.22 12.73
C LEU A 61 6.25 18.11 12.55
N LEU A 62 5.68 16.99 12.96
CA LEU A 62 4.23 16.74 12.91
C LEU A 62 3.56 16.82 14.30
N GLY A 63 4.30 17.26 15.32
CA GLY A 63 3.77 17.50 16.67
C GLY A 63 3.13 18.88 16.80
N ASP A 64 2.32 19.06 17.84
CA ASP A 64 1.73 20.35 18.23
C ASP A 64 2.65 21.02 19.27
N PRO A 65 3.36 22.13 18.95
CA PRO A 65 4.31 22.77 19.86
C PRO A 65 3.67 23.41 21.11
N ASP A 66 2.35 23.68 21.05
CA ASP A 66 1.63 24.41 22.09
C ASP A 66 1.03 23.47 23.17
N LYS A 67 1.21 22.15 23.03
CA LYS A 67 0.82 21.15 24.04
C LYS A 67 1.99 20.57 24.82
#